data_AF-A0A959DSC1-F1
#
_entry.id   AF-A0A959DSC1-F1
#
_cell.length_a   1.000
_cell.length_b   1.000
_cell.length_c   1.000
_cell.angle_alpha   90.00
_cell.angle_beta   90.00
_cell.angle_gamma   90.00
#
_symmetry.space_group_name_H-M   'P 1'
#
loop_
_entity.id
_entity.type
_entity.pdbx_description
1 polymer ?
#
loop_
_entity_poly.entity_id
_entity_poly.type
_entity_poly.pdbx_seq_one_letter_code
_entity_poly.pdbx_strand_id
1 'polypeptide(L)'
;MDFHRWVHFPIIRIAELLKLKIRGWINYYGKFRMSEMRKVFRLLHIRLVKWIRNKYRRYRKQRWVKAYKYLQSLSPSYPKLFEHWQYEGFRP
;
A
#
# COMPACT_ATOMS: atom_id res chain seq x y z
N MET A 1 -6.70 -4.34 -10.91
CA MET A 1 -7.30 -3.11 -10.33
C MET A 1 -6.29 -1.99 -10.45
N ASP A 2 -6.57 -0.99 -11.29
CA ASP A 2 -5.63 0.07 -11.64
C ASP A 2 -5.77 1.32 -10.75
N PHE A 3 -5.86 1.12 -9.43
CA PHE A 3 -6.05 2.23 -8.49
C PHE A 3 -4.90 3.25 -8.50
N HIS A 4 -3.73 2.86 -9.04
CA HIS A 4 -2.61 3.77 -9.26
C HIS A 4 -2.92 4.94 -10.20
N ARG A 5 -4.03 4.87 -10.95
CA ARG A 5 -4.56 5.95 -11.80
C ARG A 5 -5.52 6.88 -11.07
N TRP A 6 -5.99 6.54 -9.88
CA TRP A 6 -6.94 7.35 -9.09
C TRP A 6 -6.28 8.54 -8.41
N VAL A 7 -5.66 9.43 -9.20
CA VAL A 7 -4.92 10.59 -8.70
C VAL A 7 -5.82 11.67 -8.12
N HIS A 8 -7.13 11.66 -8.37
CA HIS A 8 -8.06 12.60 -7.76
C HIS A 8 -8.35 12.22 -6.29
N PHE A 9 -8.36 10.93 -5.95
CA PHE A 9 -8.61 10.50 -4.58
C PHE A 9 -7.45 10.84 -3.62
N PRO A 10 -7.74 11.08 -2.34
CA PRO A 10 -6.73 11.07 -1.28
C PRO A 10 -6.33 9.64 -0.92
N ILE A 11 -5.18 9.48 -0.25
CA ILE A 11 -4.67 8.14 0.15
C ILE A 11 -5.64 7.41 1.10
N ILE A 12 -6.34 8.15 1.97
CA ILE A 12 -7.33 7.60 2.90
C ILE A 12 -8.46 6.92 2.14
N ARG A 13 -8.98 7.57 1.09
CA ARG A 13 -10.04 7.00 0.26
C ARG A 13 -9.60 5.72 -0.45
N ILE A 14 -8.34 5.65 -0.90
CA ILE A 14 -7.79 4.43 -1.49
C ILE A 14 -7.72 3.33 -0.44
N ALA A 15 -7.31 3.64 0.78
CA ALA A 15 -7.24 2.67 1.85
C ALA A 15 -8.61 2.12 2.23
N GLU A 16 -9.64 2.97 2.32
CA GLU A 16 -11.04 2.56 2.53
C GLU A 16 -11.53 1.59 1.46
N LEU A 17 -11.33 1.93 0.18
CA LEU A 17 -11.74 1.10 -0.95
C LEU A 17 -11.04 -0.26 -0.99
N LEU A 18 -9.83 -0.35 -0.43
CA LEU A 18 -9.06 -1.58 -0.36
C LEU A 18 -9.26 -2.36 0.95
N LYS A 19 -9.82 -1.75 1.99
CA LYS A 19 -9.90 -2.30 3.36
C LYS A 19 -10.52 -3.70 3.38
N LEU A 20 -11.72 -3.86 2.83
CA LEU A 20 -12.44 -5.14 2.83
C LEU A 20 -11.73 -6.20 1.99
N LYS A 21 -11.10 -5.81 0.88
CA LYS A 21 -10.35 -6.74 0.03
C LYS A 21 -9.10 -7.27 0.72
N ILE A 22 -8.32 -6.37 1.32
CA ILE A 22 -7.12 -6.72 2.08
C ILE A 22 -7.49 -7.64 3.24
N ARG A 23 -8.53 -7.29 4.01
CA ARG A 23 -9.03 -8.13 5.11
C ARG A 23 -9.45 -9.52 4.62
N GLY A 24 -10.17 -9.58 3.50
CA GLY A 24 -10.55 -10.86 2.88
C GLY A 24 -9.34 -11.71 2.49
N TRP A 25 -8.30 -11.11 1.91
CA TRP A 25 -7.08 -11.84 1.55
C TRP A 25 -6.35 -12.39 2.78
N ILE A 26 -6.25 -11.60 3.85
CA ILE A 26 -5.63 -12.04 5.10
C ILE A 26 -6.43 -13.19 5.73
N ASN A 27 -7.75 -13.04 5.83
CA ASN A 27 -8.61 -14.04 6.46
C ASN A 27 -8.63 -15.36 5.68
N TYR A 28 -8.64 -15.29 4.34
CA TYR A 28 -8.72 -16.46 3.49
C TYR A 28 -7.35 -17.11 3.28
N TYR A 29 -6.38 -16.38 2.72
CA TYR A 29 -5.07 -16.92 2.36
C TYR A 29 -4.09 -16.93 3.54
N GLY A 30 -4.17 -15.93 4.41
CA GLY A 30 -3.28 -15.82 5.59
C GLY A 30 -3.48 -16.94 6.61
N LYS A 31 -4.66 -17.59 6.63
CA LYS A 31 -4.95 -18.75 7.48
C LYS A 31 -4.02 -19.93 7.22
N PHE A 32 -3.64 -20.16 5.96
CA PHE A 32 -2.79 -21.30 5.58
C PHE A 32 -1.31 -20.97 5.67
N ARG A 33 -0.91 -19.78 5.20
CA ARG A 33 0.49 -19.37 5.23
C ARG A 33 0.67 -17.85 5.24
N MET A 34 0.66 -17.28 6.44
CA MET A 34 0.80 -15.84 6.65
C MET A 34 2.09 -15.27 6.04
N SER A 35 3.20 -16.00 6.02
CA SER A 35 4.47 -15.53 5.44
C SER A 35 4.40 -15.23 3.93
N GLU A 36 3.61 -15.98 3.17
CA GLU A 36 3.49 -15.78 1.71
C GLU A 36 2.74 -14.49 1.36
N MET A 37 1.93 -13.97 2.28
CA MET A 37 1.25 -12.69 2.13
C MET A 37 2.22 -11.51 1.95
N ARG A 38 3.48 -11.63 2.39
CA ARG A 38 4.52 -10.62 2.15
C ARG A 38 4.68 -10.30 0.66
N LYS A 39 4.62 -11.32 -0.21
CA LYS A 39 4.74 -11.12 -1.67
C LYS A 39 3.54 -10.33 -2.22
N VAL A 40 2.34 -10.64 -1.73
CA VAL A 40 1.10 -9.95 -2.11
C VAL A 40 1.17 -8.48 -1.68
N PHE A 41 1.58 -8.21 -0.45
CA PHE A 41 1.68 -6.85 0.06
C PHE A 41 2.80 -6.04 -0.59
N ARG A 42 3.92 -6.68 -0.95
CA ARG A 42 4.96 -6.04 -1.76
C ARG A 42 4.42 -5.56 -3.12
N LEU A 43 3.61 -6.36 -3.80
CA LEU A 43 2.95 -5.95 -5.05
C LEU A 43 1.97 -4.79 -4.82
N LEU A 44 1.25 -4.81 -3.69
CA LEU A 44 0.38 -3.71 -3.28
C LEU A 44 1.17 -2.42 -3.03
N HIS A 45 2.29 -2.49 -2.31
CA HIS A 45 3.18 -1.34 -2.08
C HIS A 45 3.76 -0.79 -3.38
N ILE A 46 4.15 -1.65 -4.33
CA ILE A 46 4.60 -1.20 -5.66
C ILE A 46 3.52 -0.37 -6.36
N ARG A 47 2.26 -0.81 -6.29
CA ARG A 47 1.14 -0.05 -6.85
C ARG A 47 0.87 1.25 -6.09
N LEU A 48 1.00 1.26 -4.77
CA LEU A 48 0.90 2.48 -3.96
C LEU A 48 2.01 3.48 -4.30
N VAL A 49 3.25 3.02 -4.51
CA VAL A 49 4.32 3.90 -4.98
C VAL A 49 4.04 4.45 -6.36
N LYS A 50 3.54 3.62 -7.28
CA LYS A 50 3.11 4.09 -8.60
C LYS A 50 2.02 5.16 -8.48
N TRP A 51 1.06 4.97 -7.57
CA TRP A 51 0.05 5.98 -7.26
C TRP A 51 0.67 7.29 -6.72
N ILE A 52 1.59 7.22 -5.74
CA ILE A 52 2.30 8.38 -5.17
C ILE A 52 3.00 9.17 -6.27
N ARG A 53 3.70 8.49 -7.19
CA ARG A 53 4.40 9.12 -8.32
C ARG A 53 3.44 9.79 -9.31
N ASN A 54 2.25 9.23 -9.49
CA ASN A 54 1.23 9.82 -10.35
C ASN A 54 0.55 11.04 -9.70
N LYS A 55 0.20 10.93 -8.41
CA LYS A 55 -0.46 11.97 -7.60
C LYS A 55 0.41 13.20 -7.43
N TYR A 56 1.67 13.02 -7.03
CA TYR A 56 2.55 14.12 -6.66
C TYR A 56 3.61 14.36 -7.72
N ARG A 57 3.56 15.55 -8.36
CA ARG A 57 4.50 15.95 -9.42
C ARG A 57 5.96 15.83 -8.96
N ARG A 58 6.27 16.13 -7.68
CA ARG A 58 7.63 16.04 -7.11
C ARG A 58 8.27 14.65 -7.23
N TYR A 59 7.48 13.58 -7.31
CA TYR A 59 7.97 12.20 -7.39
C TYR A 59 7.95 11.60 -8.81
N ARG A 60 7.39 12.30 -9.80
CA ARG A 60 7.22 11.76 -11.16
C ARG A 60 8.55 11.46 -11.84
N LYS A 61 9.47 12.42 -11.81
CA LYS A 61 10.82 12.32 -12.42
C LYS A 61 11.92 11.81 -11.46
N GLN A 62 11.58 11.55 -10.20
CA GLN A 62 12.54 11.11 -9.19
C GLN A 62 12.74 9.59 -9.23
N ARG A 63 13.86 9.13 -8.66
CA ARG A 63 14.12 7.69 -8.46
C ARG A 63 12.97 7.07 -7.66
N TRP A 64 12.52 5.88 -8.07
CA TRP A 64 11.40 5.16 -7.46
C TRP A 64 11.54 5.03 -5.94
N VAL A 65 12.76 4.80 -5.46
CA VAL A 65 13.12 4.71 -4.03
C VAL A 65 12.68 5.93 -3.22
N LYS A 66 12.69 7.15 -3.77
CA LYS A 66 12.23 8.35 -3.03
C LYS A 66 10.73 8.31 -2.73
N ALA A 67 9.93 7.80 -3.67
CA ALA A 67 8.50 7.63 -3.48
C ALA A 67 8.18 6.44 -2.56
N TYR A 68 9.01 5.39 -2.61
CA TYR A 68 8.92 4.29 -1.64
C TYR A 68 9.26 4.76 -0.22
N LYS A 69 10.36 5.50 -0.02
CA LYS A 69 10.69 6.11 1.29
C LYS A 69 9.58 7.00 1.84
N TYR A 70 8.88 7.73 0.96
CA TYR A 70 7.70 8.49 1.37
C TYR A 70 6.58 7.56 1.88
N LEU A 71 6.29 6.47 1.18
CA LEU A 71 5.35 5.46 1.66
C LEU A 71 5.80 4.84 3.00
N GLN A 72 7.09 4.52 3.14
CA GLN A 72 7.66 4.00 4.38
C GLN A 72 7.48 4.97 5.54
N SER A 73 7.68 6.27 5.32
CA SER A 73 7.50 7.32 6.34
C SER A 73 6.05 7.46 6.80
N LEU A 74 5.07 7.10 5.95
CA LEU A 74 3.65 7.15 6.33
C LEU A 74 3.24 5.98 7.23
N SER A 75 3.88 4.81 7.09
CA SER A 75 3.47 3.61 7.81
C SER A 75 3.65 3.68 9.35
N PRO A 76 4.73 4.24 9.92
CA PRO A 76 4.83 4.41 11.37
C PRO A 76 3.94 5.54 11.89
N SER A 77 3.74 6.62 11.11
CA SER A 77 2.88 7.74 11.51
C SER A 77 1.38 7.39 11.48
N TYR A 78 0.96 6.54 10.55
CA TYR A 78 -0.44 6.15 10.35
C TYR A 78 -0.59 4.62 10.23
N PRO A 79 -0.29 3.85 11.28
CA PRO A 79 -0.23 2.39 11.21
C PRO A 79 -1.58 1.73 10.89
N LYS A 80 -2.70 2.42 11.14
CA LYS A 80 -4.07 1.96 10.85
C LYS A 80 -4.60 2.41 9.49
N LEU A 81 -3.81 3.15 8.69
CA LEU A 81 -4.26 3.65 7.40
C LEU A 81 -4.64 2.51 6.45
N PHE A 82 -3.77 1.51 6.31
CA PHE A 82 -4.07 0.28 5.58
C PHE A 82 -4.17 -0.89 6.54
N GLU A 83 -5.12 -1.80 6.29
CA GLU A 83 -5.39 -2.96 7.15
C GLU A 83 -4.13 -3.81 7.37
N HIS A 84 -3.36 -4.07 6.31
CA HIS A 84 -2.17 -4.94 6.40
C HIS A 84 -0.99 -4.30 7.15
N TRP A 85 -0.96 -2.98 7.33
CA TRP A 85 0.12 -2.31 8.08
C TRP A 85 0.08 -2.62 9.58
N GLN A 86 -1.02 -3.16 10.08
CA GLN A 86 -1.15 -3.58 11.49
C GLN A 86 -0.41 -4.88 11.79
N TYR A 87 0.01 -5.62 10.76
CA TYR A 87 0.70 -6.90 10.88
C TYR A 87 2.21 -6.72 10.71
N GLU A 88 2.98 -7.45 11.53
CA GLU A 88 4.43 -7.40 11.49
C GLU A 88 4.99 -7.92 10.15
N GLY A 89 5.95 -7.19 9.58
CA GLY A 89 6.58 -7.55 8.30
C GLY A 89 5.74 -7.29 7.04
N PHE A 90 4.55 -6.70 7.16
CA PHE A 90 3.69 -6.31 6.03
C PHE A 90 3.69 -4.79 5.74
N ARG A 91 4.40 -4.02 6.57
CA ARG A 91 4.66 -2.60 6.30
C ARG A 91 5.68 -2.46 5.15
N PRO A 92 5.56 -1.39 4.34
CA PRO A 92 6.54 -1.06 3.32
C PRO A 92 7.89 -0.66 3.94
#